data_AF-A0A1G0J470-F1
#
_entry.id   AF-A0A1G0J470-F1
#
_cell.length_a   1.000
_cell.length_b   1.000
_cell.length_c   1.000
_cell.angle_alpha   90.00
_cell.angle_beta   90.00
_cell.angle_gamma   90.00
#
_symmetry.space_group_name_H-M   'P 1'
#
loop_
_entity.id
_entity.type
_entity.pdbx_description
1 polymer ?
#
loop_
_entity_poly.entity_id
_entity_poly.type
_entity_poly.pdbx_seq_one_letter_code
_entity_poly.pdbx_strand_id
1 'polypeptide(L)'
;MSRSYKKTPIMENTTCHSERLDKSLWLRLGRRKERINLDALNAENKDDYCTTHQREVSNPRYMGKDGKNYFSPEEQAQFVKRMANTIGQDSQERASLKRLLYKLMGK
;
A
#
# COMPACT_ATOMS: atom_id res chain seq x y z
N MET A 1 15.36 20.30 -15.78
CA MET A 1 15.65 18.87 -15.59
C MET A 1 14.77 18.35 -14.47
N SER A 2 13.75 17.54 -14.78
CA SER A 2 12.87 16.99 -13.75
C SER A 2 13.68 16.09 -12.84
N ARG A 3 13.57 16.32 -11.52
CA ARG A 3 14.17 15.46 -10.50
C ARG A 3 13.43 14.12 -10.54
N SER A 4 13.88 13.25 -11.43
CA SER A 4 13.40 11.89 -11.50
C SER A 4 13.81 11.18 -10.20
N TYR A 5 12.89 11.02 -9.26
CA TYR A 5 13.01 10.20 -8.04
C TYR A 5 13.18 8.69 -8.33
N LYS A 6 13.77 8.34 -9.47
CA LYS A 6 13.93 6.96 -9.93
C LYS A 6 15.19 6.38 -9.29
N LYS A 7 14.99 5.58 -8.24
CA LYS A 7 15.32 4.14 -8.21
C LYS A 7 15.28 3.54 -6.80
N THR A 8 15.43 4.35 -5.75
CA THR A 8 15.85 3.84 -4.44
C THR A 8 14.78 3.76 -3.35
N PRO A 9 13.62 4.45 -3.39
CA PRO A 9 12.58 4.17 -2.41
C PRO A 9 11.36 3.60 -3.12
N ILE A 10 11.53 2.53 -3.89
CA ILE A 10 10.41 1.77 -4.44
C ILE A 10 10.44 0.40 -3.78
N MET A 11 9.49 0.14 -2.89
CA MET A 11 9.26 -1.18 -2.31
C MET A 11 8.23 -1.91 -3.15
N GLU A 12 8.52 -3.16 -3.48
CA GLU A 12 7.58 -4.05 -4.15
C GLU A 12 6.80 -4.83 -3.09
N ASN A 13 5.49 -5.00 -3.30
CA ASN A 13 4.68 -5.89 -2.49
C ASN A 13 5.01 -7.34 -2.89
N THR A 14 5.82 -8.02 -2.09
CA THR A 14 6.25 -9.40 -2.37
C THR A 14 5.21 -10.45 -1.95
N THR A 15 4.20 -10.09 -1.17
CA THR A 15 3.22 -11.03 -0.58
C THR A 15 2.01 -11.30 -1.47
N CYS A 16 2.18 -11.31 -2.79
CA CYS A 16 1.14 -11.75 -3.71
C CYS A 16 0.91 -13.26 -3.58
N HIS A 17 -0.15 -13.68 -2.91
CA HIS A 17 -0.48 -15.11 -2.83
C HIS A 17 -1.02 -15.65 -4.17
N SER A 18 -1.84 -14.87 -4.89
CA SER A 18 -2.33 -15.20 -6.23
C SER A 18 -3.00 -13.99 -6.88
N GLU A 19 -2.58 -13.63 -8.10
CA GLU A 19 -3.22 -12.57 -8.91
C GLU A 19 -4.73 -12.83 -9.10
N ARG A 20 -5.11 -14.10 -9.24
CA ARG A 20 -6.52 -14.50 -9.35
C ARG A 20 -7.32 -14.16 -8.09
N LEU A 21 -6.73 -14.37 -6.91
CA LEU A 21 -7.39 -14.07 -5.64
C LEU A 21 -7.55 -12.56 -5.47
N ASP A 22 -6.49 -11.78 -5.71
CA ASP A 22 -6.52 -10.32 -5.61
C ASP A 22 -7.59 -9.72 -6.53
N LYS A 23 -7.63 -10.17 -7.79
CA LYS A 23 -8.64 -9.75 -8.77
C LYS A 23 -10.05 -10.14 -8.34
N SER A 24 -10.23 -11.35 -7.80
CA SER A 24 -11.53 -11.82 -7.32
C SER A 24 -12.04 -11.01 -6.13
N LEU A 25 -11.14 -10.64 -5.21
CA LEU A 25 -11.46 -9.84 -4.03
C LEU A 25 -11.80 -8.41 -4.43
N TRP A 26 -11.01 -7.82 -5.33
CA TRP A 26 -11.29 -6.50 -5.89
C TRP A 26 -12.67 -6.43 -6.55
N LEU A 27 -12.99 -7.37 -7.44
CA LEU A 27 -14.29 -7.43 -8.10
C LEU A 27 -15.44 -7.63 -7.10
N ARG A 28 -15.23 -8.46 -6.07
CA ARG A 28 -16.24 -8.70 -5.02
C ARG A 28 -16.54 -7.44 -4.24
N LEU A 29 -15.52 -6.71 -3.80
CA LEU A 29 -15.67 -5.45 -3.07
C LEU A 29 -16.34 -4.39 -3.94
N GLY A 30 -15.96 -4.30 -5.23
CA GLY A 30 -16.55 -3.36 -6.17
C GLY A 30 -18.04 -3.60 -6.35
N ARG A 31 -18.42 -4.85 -6.66
CA ARG A 31 -19.84 -5.24 -6.79
C ARG A 31 -20.63 -5.00 -5.52
N ARG A 32 -20.03 -5.24 -4.34
CA ARG A 32 -20.69 -4.97 -3.05
C ARG A 32 -20.95 -3.48 -2.87
N LYS A 33 -19.96 -2.63 -3.16
CA LYS A 33 -20.10 -1.18 -3.02
C LYS A 33 -21.10 -0.60 -4.02
N GLU A 34 -21.07 -1.07 -5.26
CA GLU A 34 -22.06 -0.65 -6.26
C GLU A 34 -23.47 -1.04 -5.89
N ARG A 35 -23.67 -2.25 -5.34
CA ARG A 35 -24.99 -2.65 -4.84
C ARG A 35 -25.50 -1.68 -3.78
N ILE A 36 -24.67 -1.33 -2.81
CA ILE A 36 -25.04 -0.38 -1.74
C ILE A 36 -25.39 0.99 -2.33
N ASN A 37 -24.60 1.47 -3.29
CA ASN A 37 -24.84 2.76 -3.93
C ASN A 37 -26.15 2.76 -4.75
N LEU A 38 -26.43 1.67 -5.46
CA LEU A 38 -27.66 1.52 -6.23
C LEU A 38 -28.89 1.35 -5.34
N ASP A 39 -28.77 0.64 -4.21
CA ASP A 39 -29.84 0.50 -3.22
C ASP A 39 -30.16 1.85 -2.54
N ALA A 40 -29.16 2.72 -2.38
CA ALA A 40 -29.31 4.06 -1.83
C ALA A 40 -29.80 5.11 -2.84
N LEU A 41 -29.99 4.72 -4.11
CA LEU A 41 -30.34 5.64 -5.19
C LEU A 41 -31.84 5.96 -5.18
N ASN A 42 -32.17 7.24 -5.10
CA ASN A 42 -33.56 7.73 -5.22
C ASN A 42 -33.83 8.24 -6.63
N ALA A 43 -35.12 8.37 -6.99
CA ALA A 43 -35.54 8.81 -8.33
C ALA A 43 -35.01 10.20 -8.72
N GLU A 44 -34.80 11.10 -7.75
CA GLU A 44 -34.28 12.45 -7.97
C GLU A 44 -32.75 12.48 -8.21
N ASN A 45 -32.01 11.50 -7.70
CA ASN A 45 -30.54 11.47 -7.76
C ASN A 45 -30.02 10.53 -8.86
N LYS A 46 -30.91 10.06 -9.75
CA LYS A 46 -30.61 9.01 -10.71
C LYS A 46 -29.73 9.49 -11.87
N ASP A 47 -29.94 10.74 -12.30
CA ASP A 47 -29.20 11.35 -13.41
C ASP A 47 -27.78 11.76 -12.99
N ASP A 48 -27.53 11.97 -11.70
CA ASP A 48 -26.22 12.32 -11.14
C ASP A 48 -25.40 11.09 -10.71
N TYR A 49 -25.94 9.88 -10.87
CA TYR A 49 -25.24 8.68 -10.42
C TYR A 49 -23.97 8.42 -11.25
N CYS A 50 -22.85 8.36 -10.53
CA CYS A 50 -21.57 7.95 -11.08
C CYS A 50 -21.18 6.59 -10.50
N THR A 51 -20.75 5.67 -11.37
CA THR A 51 -20.24 4.37 -10.93
C THR A 51 -19.04 4.53 -10.01
N THR A 52 -18.95 3.66 -9.01
CA THR A 52 -17.88 3.61 -8.02
C THR A 52 -16.51 3.59 -8.69
N HIS A 53 -15.68 4.58 -8.38
CA HIS A 53 -14.33 4.63 -8.91
C HIS A 53 -13.45 3.53 -8.30
N GLN A 54 -12.58 2.93 -9.11
CA GLN A 54 -11.77 1.75 -8.73
C GLN A 54 -10.93 1.98 -7.46
N ARG A 55 -10.41 3.21 -7.28
CA ARG A 55 -9.60 3.60 -6.11
C ARG A 55 -10.39 3.70 -4.82
N GLU A 56 -11.72 3.80 -4.89
CA GLU A 56 -12.55 3.82 -3.69
C GLU A 56 -12.81 2.42 -3.11
N VAL A 57 -12.51 1.38 -3.88
CA VAL A 57 -12.72 -0.03 -3.52
C VAL A 57 -11.40 -0.68 -3.14
N SER A 58 -10.34 -0.36 -3.88
CA SER A 58 -9.00 -0.85 -3.60
C SER A 58 -7.96 0.08 -4.19
N ASN A 59 -6.75 0.09 -3.64
CA ASN A 59 -5.63 0.73 -4.29
C ASN A 59 -4.90 -0.30 -5.18
N PRO A 60 -4.77 -0.08 -6.51
CA PRO A 60 -4.04 -0.97 -7.40
C PRO A 60 -2.59 -1.23 -6.97
N ARG A 61 -1.98 -0.32 -6.21
CA ARG A 61 -0.64 -0.52 -5.62
C ARG A 61 -0.57 -1.63 -4.57
N TYR A 62 -1.70 -2.17 -4.14
CA TYR A 62 -1.76 -3.36 -3.28
C TYR A 62 -1.94 -4.67 -4.04
N MET A 63 -2.23 -4.61 -5.36
CA MET A 63 -2.25 -5.82 -6.19
C MET A 63 -0.82 -6.29 -6.41
N GLY A 64 -0.58 -7.57 -6.20
CA GLY A 64 0.78 -8.09 -6.14
C GLY A 64 1.61 -8.04 -7.43
N LYS A 65 0.96 -7.84 -8.59
CA LYS A 65 1.65 -7.73 -9.90
C LYS A 65 2.20 -6.31 -10.17
N ASP A 66 1.52 -5.30 -9.67
CA ASP A 66 1.76 -3.89 -9.99
C ASP A 66 2.13 -3.05 -8.75
N GLY A 67 2.20 -3.69 -7.58
CA GLY A 67 2.33 -3.05 -6.29
C GLY A 67 3.72 -2.52 -6.00
N LYS A 68 4.09 -1.42 -6.66
CA LYS A 68 5.26 -0.60 -6.34
C LYS A 68 4.80 0.58 -5.48
N ASN A 69 5.27 0.60 -4.24
CA ASN A 69 5.02 1.68 -3.30
C ASN A 69 6.26 2.54 -3.14
N TYR A 70 6.07 3.85 -3.15
CA TYR A 70 7.14 4.76 -2.76
C TYR A 70 7.35 4.63 -1.25
N PHE A 71 8.58 4.35 -0.83
CA PHE A 71 8.95 4.16 0.57
C PHE A 71 9.88 5.29 1.00
N SER A 72 9.30 6.41 1.39
CA SER A 72 10.02 7.65 1.70
C SER A 72 11.07 7.46 2.82
N PRO A 73 12.11 8.32 2.88
CA PRO A 73 13.09 8.28 3.96
C PRO A 73 12.47 8.38 5.37
N GLU A 74 11.37 9.10 5.52
CA GLU A 74 10.63 9.21 6.78
C GLU A 74 9.96 7.88 7.16
N GLU A 75 9.31 7.22 6.21
CA GLU A 75 8.72 5.90 6.41
C GLU A 75 9.80 4.84 6.69
N GLN A 76 10.95 4.92 6.01
CA GLN A 76 12.12 4.08 6.30
C GLN A 76 12.58 4.25 7.75
N ALA A 77 12.71 5.50 8.21
CA ALA A 77 13.12 5.79 9.57
C ALA A 77 12.16 5.19 10.61
N GLN A 78 10.85 5.31 10.37
CA GLN A 78 9.82 4.73 11.23
C GLN A 78 9.88 3.20 11.22
N PHE A 79 10.02 2.59 10.05
CA PHE A 79 10.14 1.13 9.91
C PHE A 79 11.37 0.59 10.65
N VAL A 80 12.53 1.21 10.45
CA VAL A 80 13.78 0.85 11.12
C VAL A 80 13.64 0.96 12.64
N LYS A 81 13.00 2.02 13.13
CA LYS A 81 12.73 2.19 14.57
C LYS A 81 11.83 1.08 15.10
N ARG A 82 10.75 0.73 14.38
CA ARG A 82 9.83 -0.35 14.77
C ARG A 82 10.55 -1.69 14.80
N MET A 83 11.25 -2.06 13.73
CA MET A 83 11.99 -3.31 13.62
C MET A 83 13.06 -3.46 14.71
N ALA A 84 13.85 -2.41 14.95
CA ALA A 84 14.87 -2.42 15.99
C ALA A 84 14.25 -2.62 17.39
N ASN A 85 13.09 -2.01 17.66
CA ASN A 85 12.39 -2.20 18.93
C ASN A 85 11.77 -3.60 19.06
N THR A 86 11.32 -4.21 17.96
CA THR A 86 10.74 -5.55 17.96
C THR A 86 11.82 -6.64 18.13
N ILE A 87 12.99 -6.46 17.51
CA ILE A 87 14.08 -7.46 17.53
C ILE A 87 15.02 -7.25 18.71
N GLY A 88 15.42 -6.01 19.00
CA GLY A 88 16.48 -5.70 19.96
C GLY A 88 16.01 -5.76 21.41
N GLN A 89 16.74 -6.51 22.23
CA GLN A 89 16.44 -6.67 23.65
C GLN A 89 17.06 -5.52 24.45
N ASP A 90 18.32 -5.18 24.20
CA ASP A 90 19.03 -4.08 24.86
C ASP A 90 19.08 -2.77 24.04
N SER A 91 19.31 -1.65 24.72
CA SER A 91 19.52 -0.32 24.15
C SER A 91 20.67 -0.26 23.14
N GLN A 92 21.80 -0.94 23.40
CA GLN A 92 22.95 -0.95 22.49
C GLN A 92 22.67 -1.78 21.24
N GLU A 93 22.00 -2.93 21.40
CA GLU A 93 21.53 -3.76 20.28
C GLU A 93 20.54 -3.01 19.40
N ARG A 94 19.58 -2.30 20.00
CA ARG A 94 18.63 -1.48 19.23
C ARG A 94 19.35 -0.40 18.41
N ALA A 95 20.40 0.22 18.95
CA ALA A 95 21.18 1.23 18.24
C ALA A 95 22.00 0.63 17.08
N SER A 96 22.59 -0.54 17.26
CA SER A 96 23.35 -1.24 16.21
C SER A 96 22.42 -1.76 15.09
N LEU A 97 21.26 -2.32 15.43
CA LEU A 97 20.23 -2.75 14.48
C LEU A 97 19.72 -1.59 13.63
N LYS A 98 19.48 -0.42 14.23
CA LYS A 98 19.08 0.78 13.46
C LYS A 98 20.12 1.12 12.40
N ARG A 99 21.40 1.18 12.77
CA ARG A 99 22.50 1.47 11.84
C ARG A 99 22.60 0.44 10.71
N LEU A 100 22.46 -0.85 11.04
CA LEU A 100 22.50 -1.95 10.07
C LEU A 100 21.35 -1.83 9.05
N LEU A 101 20.11 -1.64 9.51
CA LEU A 101 18.93 -1.57 8.65
C LEU A 101 18.98 -0.34 7.73
N TYR A 102 19.39 0.83 8.22
CA TYR A 102 19.61 2.00 7.37
C TYR A 102 20.64 1.73 6.27
N LYS A 103 21.75 1.06 6.58
CA LYS A 103 22.80 0.70 5.61
C LYS A 103 22.30 -0.28 4.54
N LEU A 104 21.37 -1.17 4.90
CA LEU A 104 20.74 -2.12 3.96
C LEU A 104 19.73 -1.43 3.03
N MET A 105 18.97 -0.45 3.54
CA MET A 105 17.94 0.27 2.77
C MET A 105 18.48 1.38 1.87
N GLY A 106 19.63 1.97 2.20
CA GLY A 106 20.24 3.07 1.45
C GLY A 106 21.18 2.64 0.31
N LYS A 107 21.22 1.35 -0.05
CA LYS A 107 22.04 0.81 -1.15
C LYS A 107 21.23 0.63 -2.43
#